data_AF-A0A1J0GG95-F1
#
_entry.id   AF-A0A1J0GG95-F1
#
_cell.length_a   1.000
_cell.length_b   1.000
_cell.length_c   1.000
_cell.angle_alpha   90.00
_cell.angle_beta   90.00
_cell.angle_gamma   90.00
#
_symmetry.space_group_name_H-M   'P 1'
#
loop_
_entity.id
_entity.type
_entity.pdbx_description
1 polymer ?
#
loop_
_entity_poly.entity_id
_entity_poly.type
_entity_poly.pdbx_seq_one_letter_code
_entity_poly.pdbx_strand_id
1 'polypeptide(L)'
;MTSKYDRKLATSYAMKYALEPNKRYKFYEFVNGNGGDCTNFVSQCLMAGGARMDYNNVRPWWYDGRGKSSICWAVANSLFWYLKTNQKLNRNVIKGLEVEDLSKLEIGDVVFYENYNNSIFHSAIITSFIDEYGIHEPRISQHSYNQINETYVKDYEYKKAHFLKITF
;
A
#
# COMPACT_ATOMS: atom_id res chain seq x y z
N MET A 1 9.44 5.88 -23.56
CA MET A 1 8.46 6.70 -22.82
C MET A 1 8.47 6.23 -21.36
N THR A 2 8.92 7.07 -20.43
CA THR A 2 8.81 6.79 -18.99
C THR A 2 7.33 6.84 -18.63
N SER A 3 6.71 5.68 -18.49
CA SER A 3 5.37 5.54 -17.92
C SER A 3 5.35 6.24 -16.57
N LYS A 4 4.73 7.43 -16.50
CA LYS A 4 4.52 8.16 -15.26
C LYS A 4 3.51 7.38 -14.42
N TYR A 5 3.76 7.24 -13.12
CA TYR A 5 2.81 6.62 -12.20
C TYR A 5 1.48 7.38 -12.20
N ASP A 6 0.38 6.66 -12.39
CA ASP A 6 -0.99 7.19 -12.40
C ASP A 6 -1.74 6.73 -11.14
N ARG A 7 -1.91 7.67 -10.21
CA ARG A 7 -2.64 7.49 -8.96
C ARG A 7 -4.10 7.10 -9.19
N LYS A 8 -4.76 7.64 -10.22
CA LYS A 8 -6.15 7.33 -10.51
C LYS A 8 -6.31 5.89 -10.95
N LEU A 9 -5.36 5.34 -11.71
CA LEU A 9 -5.38 3.93 -12.10
C LEU A 9 -5.15 3.01 -10.89
N ALA A 10 -4.21 3.37 -10.00
CA ALA A 10 -3.98 2.63 -8.75
C ALA A 10 -5.24 2.59 -7.87
N THR A 11 -5.88 3.75 -7.67
CA THR A 11 -7.13 3.86 -6.89
C THR A 11 -8.30 3.16 -7.57
N SER A 12 -8.43 3.26 -8.90
CA SER A 12 -9.50 2.57 -9.65
C SER A 12 -9.36 1.05 -9.53
N TYR A 13 -8.12 0.54 -9.56
CA TYR A 13 -7.85 -0.87 -9.30
C TYR A 13 -8.24 -1.26 -7.88
N ALA A 14 -7.84 -0.45 -6.89
CA ALA A 14 -8.18 -0.69 -5.49
C ALA A 14 -9.69 -0.77 -5.29
N MET A 15 -10.44 0.22 -5.75
CA MET A 15 -11.91 0.24 -5.65
C MET A 15 -12.57 -0.96 -6.34
N LYS A 16 -12.02 -1.41 -7.48
CA LYS A 16 -12.57 -2.56 -8.21
C LYS A 16 -12.39 -3.88 -7.46
N TYR A 17 -11.26 -4.06 -6.78
CA TYR A 17 -10.89 -5.36 -6.21
C TYR A 17 -10.94 -5.41 -4.69
N ALA A 18 -11.18 -4.28 -4.00
CA ALA A 18 -11.20 -4.19 -2.53
C ALA A 18 -12.14 -5.19 -1.85
N LEU A 19 -13.28 -5.52 -2.47
CA LEU A 19 -14.26 -6.47 -1.93
C LEU A 19 -14.02 -7.91 -2.42
N GLU A 20 -13.46 -8.06 -3.63
CA GLU A 20 -13.24 -9.35 -4.28
C GLU A 20 -11.81 -9.44 -4.84
N PRO A 21 -10.96 -10.32 -4.30
CA PRO A 21 -9.57 -10.43 -4.73
C PRO A 21 -9.43 -10.74 -6.22
N ASN A 22 -8.48 -10.08 -6.88
CA ASN A 22 -8.18 -10.35 -8.28
C ASN A 22 -7.54 -11.73 -8.45
N LYS A 23 -8.28 -12.65 -9.11
CA LYS A 23 -7.85 -14.04 -9.39
C LYS A 23 -6.54 -14.17 -10.19
N ARG A 24 -6.03 -13.09 -10.79
CA ARG A 24 -4.72 -13.07 -11.45
C ARG A 24 -3.54 -13.10 -10.48
N TYR A 25 -3.79 -12.78 -9.21
CA TYR A 25 -2.79 -12.76 -8.16
C TYR A 25 -3.08 -13.86 -7.16
N LYS A 26 -2.01 -14.35 -6.51
CA LYS A 26 -2.17 -15.24 -5.36
C LYS A 26 -2.80 -14.43 -4.23
N PHE A 27 -3.89 -14.94 -3.67
CA PHE A 27 -4.49 -14.40 -2.46
C PHE A 27 -3.82 -15.02 -1.24
N TYR A 28 -3.45 -14.19 -0.26
CA TYR A 28 -2.88 -14.65 1.00
C TYR A 28 -3.95 -14.57 2.09
N GLU A 29 -4.59 -15.70 2.39
CA GLU A 29 -5.61 -15.79 3.43
C GLU A 29 -5.05 -15.37 4.80
N PHE A 30 -5.90 -14.72 5.59
CA PHE A 30 -5.61 -14.42 6.98
C PHE A 30 -6.01 -15.63 7.83
N VAL A 31 -5.03 -16.34 8.38
CA VAL A 31 -5.26 -17.59 9.14
C VAL A 31 -4.60 -17.47 10.51
N ASN A 32 -5.40 -17.60 11.58
CA ASN A 32 -4.93 -17.61 12.97
C ASN A 32 -4.04 -16.41 13.36
N GLY A 33 -4.40 -15.20 12.91
CA GLY A 33 -3.62 -13.99 13.21
C GLY A 33 -2.33 -13.85 12.40
N ASN A 34 -2.09 -14.74 11.43
CA ASN A 34 -0.91 -14.72 10.58
C ASN A 34 -1.31 -14.67 9.09
N GLY A 35 -0.48 -14.00 8.29
CA GLY A 35 -0.79 -13.74 6.88
C GLY A 35 -1.62 -12.48 6.67
N GLY A 36 -2.44 -12.48 5.62
CA GLY A 36 -3.21 -11.32 5.19
C GLY A 36 -2.71 -10.73 3.87
N ASP A 37 -3.66 -10.48 2.96
CA ASP A 37 -3.39 -10.04 1.59
C ASP A 37 -3.13 -8.53 1.47
N CYS A 38 -3.11 -7.81 2.60
CA CYS A 38 -3.02 -6.35 2.65
C CYS A 38 -1.90 -5.76 1.78
N THR A 39 -0.67 -6.24 1.93
CA THR A 39 0.49 -5.70 1.20
C THR A 39 0.54 -6.19 -0.23
N ASN A 40 0.12 -7.43 -0.47
CA ASN A 40 -0.02 -7.96 -1.82
C ASN A 40 -1.03 -7.11 -2.62
N PHE A 41 -2.17 -6.76 -2.02
CA PHE A 41 -3.18 -5.88 -2.59
C PHE A 41 -2.64 -4.48 -2.86
N VAL A 42 -1.96 -3.83 -1.90
CA VAL A 42 -1.32 -2.53 -2.12
C VAL A 42 -0.33 -2.60 -3.28
N SER A 43 0.51 -3.64 -3.35
CA SER A 43 1.44 -3.83 -4.46
C SER A 43 0.75 -4.01 -5.81
N GLN A 44 -0.38 -4.72 -5.86
CA GLN A 44 -1.20 -4.80 -7.07
C GLN A 44 -1.72 -3.43 -7.50
N CYS A 45 -2.18 -2.61 -6.55
CA CYS A 45 -2.65 -1.24 -6.83
C CYS A 45 -1.52 -0.38 -7.39
N LEU A 46 -0.34 -0.40 -6.76
CA LEU A 46 0.85 0.32 -7.25
C LEU A 46 1.24 -0.13 -8.66
N MET A 47 1.23 -1.44 -8.92
CA MET A 47 1.51 -2.00 -10.24
C MET A 47 0.47 -1.56 -11.28
N ALA A 48 -0.82 -1.54 -10.93
CA ALA A 48 -1.89 -1.06 -11.80
C ALA A 48 -1.78 0.44 -12.09
N GLY A 49 -1.22 1.22 -11.16
CA GLY A 49 -0.81 2.61 -11.37
C GLY A 49 0.41 2.79 -12.27
N GLY A 50 1.00 1.72 -12.80
CA GLY A 50 2.15 1.78 -13.71
C GLY A 50 3.51 1.79 -13.00
N ALA A 51 3.57 1.46 -11.71
CA ALA A 51 4.85 1.21 -11.04
C ALA A 51 5.58 0.05 -11.73
N ARG A 52 6.87 0.23 -11.99
CA ARG A 52 7.71 -0.81 -12.61
C ARG A 52 8.20 -1.77 -11.54
N MET A 53 8.14 -3.06 -11.82
CA MET A 53 8.78 -4.08 -10.99
C MET A 53 10.29 -3.82 -10.87
N ASP A 54 10.81 -4.00 -9.67
CA ASP A 54 12.22 -3.84 -9.34
C ASP A 54 12.82 -5.19 -8.97
N TYR A 55 13.71 -5.70 -9.82
CA TYR A 55 14.41 -6.97 -9.62
C TYR A 55 15.77 -6.80 -8.95
N ASN A 56 16.01 -5.67 -8.28
CA ASN A 56 17.22 -5.43 -7.49
C ASN A 56 17.43 -6.51 -6.42
N ASN A 57 18.67 -6.99 -6.27
CA ASN A 57 19.04 -8.07 -5.34
C ASN A 57 18.90 -7.71 -3.85
N VAL A 58 18.94 -6.43 -3.48
CA VAL A 58 18.93 -5.95 -2.09
C VAL A 58 17.50 -5.75 -1.58
N ARG A 59 16.62 -5.14 -2.39
CA ARG A 59 15.21 -4.88 -2.03
C ARG A 59 14.30 -5.12 -3.25
N PRO A 60 14.12 -6.39 -3.67
CA PRO A 60 13.31 -6.70 -4.84
C PRO A 60 11.83 -6.44 -4.57
N TRP A 61 11.13 -5.83 -5.52
CA TRP A 61 9.68 -5.63 -5.55
C TRP A 61 9.12 -6.15 -6.88
N TRP A 62 8.61 -7.38 -6.90
CA TRP A 62 8.09 -8.01 -8.12
C TRP A 62 7.09 -9.13 -7.83
N TYR A 63 6.29 -9.45 -8.86
CA TYR A 63 5.39 -10.60 -8.92
C TYR A 63 5.58 -11.31 -10.26
N ASP A 64 5.68 -12.64 -10.27
CA ASP A 64 6.02 -13.40 -11.49
C ASP A 64 4.83 -13.78 -12.38
N GLY A 65 3.60 -13.46 -11.94
CA GLY A 65 2.37 -13.84 -12.64
C GLY A 65 1.91 -15.27 -12.39
N ARG A 66 2.64 -16.05 -11.58
CA ARG A 66 2.42 -17.50 -11.33
C ARG A 66 2.32 -17.83 -9.84
N GLY A 67 2.16 -16.81 -8.99
CA GLY A 67 2.01 -16.97 -7.55
C GLY A 67 3.30 -16.80 -6.74
N LYS A 68 4.44 -16.47 -7.38
CA LYS A 68 5.65 -16.08 -6.65
C LYS A 68 5.82 -14.58 -6.65
N SER A 69 6.29 -14.07 -5.53
CA SER A 69 6.51 -12.66 -5.28
C SER A 69 7.78 -12.46 -4.49
N SER A 70 8.34 -11.26 -4.56
CA SER A 70 9.41 -10.86 -3.67
C SER A 70 8.89 -10.49 -2.28
N ILE A 71 9.80 -10.42 -1.30
CA ILE A 71 9.42 -10.03 0.07
C ILE A 71 8.85 -8.60 0.13
N CYS A 72 9.40 -7.64 -0.62
CA CYS A 72 8.86 -6.27 -0.63
C CYS A 72 7.50 -6.19 -1.34
N TRP A 73 7.12 -7.15 -2.17
CA TRP A 73 5.79 -7.18 -2.78
C TRP A 73 4.71 -7.62 -1.77
N ALA A 74 5.01 -8.61 -0.92
CA ALA A 74 4.01 -9.28 -0.09
C ALA A 74 4.06 -8.96 1.41
N VAL A 75 5.13 -8.34 1.93
CA VAL A 75 5.31 -8.11 3.38
C VAL A 75 5.35 -6.62 3.72
N ALA A 76 4.47 -6.18 4.63
CA ALA A 76 4.23 -4.77 4.94
C ALA A 76 5.50 -4.02 5.33
N ASN A 77 6.29 -4.57 6.27
CA ASN A 77 7.58 -4.01 6.67
C ASN A 77 8.56 -3.86 5.50
N SER A 78 8.64 -4.87 4.63
CA SER A 78 9.55 -4.84 3.50
C SER A 78 9.11 -3.84 2.42
N LEU A 79 7.80 -3.69 2.17
CA LEU A 79 7.27 -2.67 1.26
C LEU A 79 7.51 -1.26 1.79
N PHE A 80 7.22 -1.01 3.07
CA PHE A 80 7.44 0.29 3.71
C PHE A 80 8.90 0.76 3.56
N TRP A 81 9.85 -0.10 3.93
CA TRP A 81 11.27 0.22 3.80
C TRP A 81 11.75 0.30 2.35
N TYR A 82 11.16 -0.47 1.43
CA TYR A 82 11.44 -0.34 0.00
C TYR A 82 11.08 1.08 -0.49
N LEU A 83 9.86 1.54 -0.24
CA LEU A 83 9.39 2.87 -0.66
C LEU A 83 10.21 4.00 -0.05
N LYS A 84 10.48 3.94 1.27
CA LYS A 84 11.28 4.97 1.96
C LYS A 84 12.74 4.97 1.52
N THR A 85 13.33 3.80 1.30
CA THR A 85 14.72 3.70 0.84
C THR A 85 14.85 4.26 -0.57
N ASN A 86 13.91 3.94 -1.46
CA ASN A 86 13.90 4.48 -2.82
C ASN A 86 13.77 6.02 -2.80
N GLN A 87 12.93 6.56 -1.90
CA GLN A 87 12.79 8.00 -1.72
C GLN A 87 14.10 8.64 -1.26
N LYS A 88 14.73 8.09 -0.20
CA LYS A 88 16.00 8.58 0.35
C LYS A 88 17.13 8.56 -0.69
N LEU A 89 17.19 7.51 -1.50
CA LEU A 89 18.21 7.34 -2.54
C LEU A 89 17.82 8.00 -3.87
N ASN A 90 16.67 8.66 -3.95
CA ASN A 90 16.10 9.25 -5.16
C ASN A 90 16.14 8.29 -6.38
N ARG A 91 15.75 7.03 -6.19
CA ARG A 91 15.77 6.02 -7.26
C ARG A 91 14.66 6.30 -8.28
N ASN A 92 14.90 5.94 -9.54
CA ASN A 92 13.92 6.04 -10.63
C ASN A 92 12.94 4.84 -10.66
N VAL A 93 12.28 4.60 -9.53
CA VAL A 93 11.24 3.58 -9.31
C VAL A 93 10.18 4.17 -8.38
N ILE A 94 9.13 3.42 -8.03
CA ILE A 94 8.13 3.89 -7.08
C ILE A 94 8.77 4.16 -5.70
N LYS A 95 8.40 5.30 -5.10
CA LYS A 95 8.96 5.86 -3.86
C LYS A 95 7.82 6.28 -2.92
N GLY A 96 8.16 6.52 -1.66
CA GLY A 96 7.23 7.07 -0.68
C GLY A 96 7.91 8.10 0.22
N LEU A 97 7.34 9.31 0.26
CA LEU A 97 7.70 10.36 1.21
C LEU A 97 6.77 10.27 2.42
N GLU A 98 7.33 10.07 3.61
CA GLU A 98 6.53 10.08 4.83
C GLU A 98 6.05 11.50 5.14
N VAL A 99 4.75 11.64 5.41
CA VAL A 99 4.12 12.91 5.78
C VAL A 99 3.33 12.75 7.07
N GLU A 100 3.37 13.79 7.92
CA GLU A 100 2.64 13.82 9.19
C GLU A 100 1.31 14.57 9.07
N ASP A 101 1.22 15.45 8.07
CA ASP A 101 0.06 16.30 7.81
C ASP A 101 -0.85 15.61 6.77
N LEU A 102 -2.05 15.21 7.21
CA LEU A 102 -3.03 14.52 6.38
C LEU A 102 -3.49 15.36 5.17
N SER A 103 -3.42 16.69 5.25
CA SER A 103 -3.80 17.58 4.14
C SER A 103 -2.87 17.45 2.92
N LYS A 104 -1.69 16.86 3.09
CA LYS A 104 -0.74 16.60 2.00
C LYS A 104 -1.03 15.31 1.24
N LEU A 105 -1.95 14.48 1.75
CA LEU A 105 -2.29 13.21 1.16
C LEU A 105 -3.16 13.39 -0.09
N GLU A 106 -3.03 12.45 -1.00
CA GLU A 106 -3.84 12.32 -2.19
C GLU A 106 -4.27 10.87 -2.37
N ILE A 107 -5.27 10.62 -3.21
CA ILE A 107 -5.64 9.24 -3.57
C ILE A 107 -4.43 8.52 -4.17
N GLY A 108 -4.34 7.23 -3.88
CA GLY A 108 -3.20 6.39 -4.26
C GLY A 108 -2.00 6.50 -3.32
N ASP A 109 -2.06 7.34 -2.28
CA ASP A 109 -1.11 7.29 -1.16
C ASP A 109 -1.37 6.05 -0.28
N VAL A 110 -0.38 5.67 0.52
CA VAL A 110 -0.43 4.40 1.28
C VAL A 110 -0.22 4.68 2.76
N VAL A 111 -1.04 4.07 3.60
CA VAL A 111 -0.86 4.05 5.06
C VAL A 111 -0.27 2.71 5.49
N PHE A 112 0.64 2.77 6.47
CA PHE A 112 1.27 1.62 7.10
C PHE A 112 1.08 1.69 8.61
N TYR A 113 0.86 0.55 9.27
CA TYR A 113 0.65 0.50 10.72
C TYR A 113 1.82 -0.19 11.42
N GLU A 114 2.38 0.49 12.44
CA GLU A 114 3.46 0.04 13.30
C GLU A 114 2.88 -0.55 14.60
N ASN A 115 3.37 -1.71 15.03
CA ASN A 115 3.04 -2.27 16.35
C ASN A 115 4.01 -1.78 17.44
N TYR A 116 3.74 -2.13 18.70
CA TYR A 116 4.58 -1.74 19.85
C TYR A 116 5.98 -2.38 19.86
N ASN A 117 6.22 -3.37 19.00
CA ASN A 117 7.55 -3.96 18.76
C ASN A 117 8.32 -3.24 17.64
N ASN A 118 7.87 -2.05 17.22
CA ASN A 118 8.45 -1.24 16.14
C ASN A 118 8.49 -1.94 14.77
N SER A 119 7.53 -2.82 14.50
CA SER A 119 7.41 -3.53 13.23
C SER A 119 6.17 -3.07 12.47
N ILE A 120 6.34 -2.80 11.18
CA ILE A 120 5.22 -2.50 10.28
C ILE A 120 4.51 -3.81 9.91
N PHE A 121 3.25 -3.95 10.29
CA PHE A 121 2.51 -5.21 10.15
C PHE A 121 1.33 -5.14 9.18
N HIS A 122 0.84 -3.94 8.87
CA HIS A 122 -0.30 -3.77 7.97
C HIS A 122 -0.09 -2.60 7.01
N SER A 123 -0.71 -2.67 5.84
CA SER A 123 -0.72 -1.60 4.84
C SER A 123 -2.07 -1.50 4.15
N ALA A 124 -2.44 -0.29 3.75
CA ALA A 124 -3.66 -0.01 3.01
C ALA A 124 -3.47 1.19 2.08
N ILE A 125 -4.27 1.29 1.02
CA ILE A 125 -4.19 2.38 0.04
C ILE A 125 -5.35 3.37 0.26
N ILE A 126 -5.05 4.65 0.19
CA ILE A 126 -6.03 5.74 0.26
C ILE A 126 -6.78 5.80 -1.06
N THR A 127 -8.10 5.63 -1.01
CA THR A 127 -8.96 5.53 -2.20
C THR A 127 -9.95 6.66 -2.33
N SER A 128 -10.30 7.32 -1.23
CA SER A 128 -11.13 8.52 -1.26
C SER A 128 -10.84 9.39 -0.05
N PHE A 129 -11.49 10.55 0.00
CA PHE A 129 -11.53 11.40 1.17
C PHE A 129 -12.98 11.71 1.48
N ILE A 130 -13.25 12.01 2.74
CA ILE A 130 -14.51 12.61 3.15
C ILE A 130 -14.23 13.95 3.81
N ASP A 131 -15.14 14.90 3.63
CA ASP A 131 -15.11 16.17 4.34
C ASP A 131 -16.24 16.14 5.37
N GLU A 132 -15.89 15.97 6.65
CA GLU A 132 -16.86 15.91 7.74
C GLU A 132 -16.43 16.84 8.87
N TYR A 133 -17.35 17.70 9.33
CA TYR A 133 -17.07 18.73 10.35
C TYR A 133 -15.83 19.61 10.07
N GLY A 134 -15.51 19.84 8.79
CA GLY A 134 -14.33 20.60 8.38
C GLY A 134 -13.01 19.84 8.41
N ILE A 135 -13.05 18.52 8.61
CA ILE A 135 -11.89 17.63 8.59
C ILE A 135 -11.88 16.87 7.27
N HIS A 136 -10.76 16.97 6.54
CA HIS A 136 -10.51 16.23 5.31
C HIS A 136 -9.88 14.87 5.66
N GLU A 137 -10.70 13.83 5.84
CA GLU A 137 -10.23 12.54 6.32
C GLU A 137 -9.98 11.55 5.17
N PRO A 138 -8.80 10.88 5.14
CA PRO A 138 -8.56 9.83 4.17
C PRO A 138 -9.40 8.58 4.48
N ARG A 139 -9.94 7.99 3.43
CA ARG A 139 -10.59 6.68 3.44
C ARG A 139 -9.71 5.68 2.69
N ILE A 140 -9.62 4.47 3.22
CA ILE A 140 -8.71 3.43 2.75
C ILE A 140 -9.44 2.20 2.23
N SER A 141 -8.82 1.51 1.29
CA SER A 141 -9.23 0.18 0.85
C SER A 141 -8.14 -0.84 1.16
N GLN A 142 -8.53 -2.06 1.55
CA GLN A 142 -7.59 -3.07 2.07
C GLN A 142 -8.13 -4.51 2.01
N HIS A 143 -7.24 -5.51 2.06
CA HIS A 143 -7.57 -6.94 2.02
C HIS A 143 -7.22 -7.73 3.31
N SER A 144 -7.18 -7.11 4.50
CA SER A 144 -7.27 -7.94 5.73
C SER A 144 -8.70 -8.40 5.98
N TYR A 145 -9.68 -7.54 5.68
CA TYR A 145 -11.11 -7.82 5.81
C TYR A 145 -11.92 -7.51 4.54
N ASN A 146 -11.24 -7.31 3.40
CA ASN A 146 -11.84 -6.90 2.12
C ASN A 146 -12.78 -5.70 2.26
N GLN A 147 -12.20 -4.53 2.53
CA GLN A 147 -12.93 -3.29 2.82
C GLN A 147 -12.63 -2.22 1.76
N ILE A 148 -13.65 -1.42 1.44
CA ILE A 148 -13.59 -0.30 0.50
C ILE A 148 -13.98 1.00 1.18
N ASN A 149 -13.16 2.04 1.01
CA ASN A 149 -13.39 3.39 1.56
C ASN A 149 -13.70 3.42 3.07
N GLU A 150 -13.08 2.54 3.84
CA GLU A 150 -13.21 2.47 5.29
C GLU A 150 -12.37 3.56 5.98
N THR A 151 -12.61 3.79 7.26
CA THR A 151 -11.72 4.61 8.07
C THR A 151 -10.30 4.03 8.17
N TYR A 152 -9.30 4.91 8.17
CA TYR A 152 -7.91 4.55 8.45
C TYR A 152 -7.66 4.33 9.95
N VAL A 153 -8.53 4.81 10.82
CA VAL A 153 -8.47 4.52 12.26
C VAL A 153 -8.92 3.08 12.47
N LYS A 154 -8.16 2.32 13.27
CA LYS A 154 -8.39 0.89 13.49
C LYS A 154 -8.75 0.63 14.94
N ASP A 155 -9.59 -0.38 15.15
CA ASP A 155 -10.07 -0.85 16.45
C ASP A 155 -9.07 -1.78 17.15
N TYR A 156 -8.14 -2.36 16.39
CA TYR A 156 -7.00 -3.11 16.92
C TYR A 156 -5.86 -2.20 17.37
N GLU A 157 -5.03 -2.71 18.26
CA GLU A 157 -3.89 -1.98 18.82
C GLU A 157 -2.79 -1.74 17.78
N TYR A 158 -2.37 -0.49 17.62
CA TYR A 158 -1.19 -0.11 16.87
C TYR A 158 -0.52 1.10 17.54
N LYS A 159 0.80 1.19 17.43
CA LYS A 159 1.59 2.27 18.01
C LYS A 159 1.51 3.54 17.17
N LYS A 160 1.61 3.42 15.84
CA LYS A 160 1.62 4.55 14.92
C LYS A 160 1.09 4.17 13.53
N ALA A 161 0.35 5.08 12.90
CA ALA A 161 0.06 5.04 11.47
C ALA A 161 1.05 5.95 10.73
N HIS A 162 1.74 5.41 9.73
CA HIS A 162 2.66 6.12 8.86
C HIS A 162 2.02 6.34 7.51
N PHE A 163 1.94 7.59 7.07
CA PHE A 163 1.41 7.93 5.75
C PHE A 163 2.56 8.18 4.79
N LEU A 164 2.61 7.41 3.70
CA LEU A 164 3.55 7.61 2.62
C LEU A 164 2.84 8.25 1.42
N LYS A 165 3.23 9.49 1.12
CA LYS A 165 2.92 10.14 -0.14
C LYS A 165 3.71 9.47 -1.26
N ILE A 166 3.03 8.79 -2.17
CA ILE A 166 3.66 8.02 -3.24
C ILE A 166 4.22 8.95 -4.32
N THR A 167 5.50 8.78 -4.66
CA THR A 167 6.19 9.61 -5.65
C THR A 167 6.90 8.76 -6.70
N PHE A 168 7.12 9.33 -7.87
CA PHE A 168 7.86 8.72 -8.98
C PHE A 168 8.70 9.81 -9.66
#